data_AF-W4LT91-F1
#
_entry.id   AF-W4LT91-F1
#
_cell.length_a   1.000
_cell.length_b   1.000
_cell.length_c   1.000
_cell.angle_alpha   90.00
_cell.angle_beta   90.00
_cell.angle_gamma   90.00
#
_symmetry.space_group_name_H-M   'P 1'
#
loop_
_entity.id
_entity.type
_entity.pdbx_description
1 polymer ?
#
loop_
_entity_poly.entity_id
_entity_poly.type
_entity_poly.pdbx_seq_one_letter_code
_entity_poly.pdbx_strand_id
1 'polypeptide(L)'
;MMMQQRPFPHGSRSIAFLLTLLFAIGIRSEPTPQTMRIGPEFQVNMFTADNQLDPAAALDDAGNFVITWYSVGQDGSTGSIFAQRFDAQGTPMGSEFRVNDYSSSSQQYPAIAMNGAGHFVIVWRSLNQDGSKFGIFAQRFDAQGGRIGPEFQVNSFTAGDQLGPAVAMDAAGHFVITWSSRRQDGDAMGVFAQRFNAHGERIGPEFQVNRFTKGSQLDPAMAMDEAGNFVITWSSRGQDRDGMGIFAQRFNAQGKRVGPEFQVNTSRAGSQLGSAVSMDSSGQFVVSWSSRDQDGSDWGVYAQRFDARGTPLGSELRVNTYTKGSQQFPAITTGRLGQVIIAWGSHGQDGDGMGIFAQRFDAAGSPLGDEFQVNRFAAREQTYPTIAMNNKGHFVVAWRSQGQDGSGFGIFAQRFQLPDLGAGAAKMATEGTQSLKN
;
A
#
# COMPACT_ATOMS: atom_id res chain seq x y z
N MET A 1 33.34 38.23 89.76
CA MET A 1 33.99 36.92 89.50
C MET A 1 33.77 36.61 88.02
N MET A 2 34.84 36.83 87.23
CA MET A 2 35.16 36.42 85.84
C MET A 2 34.02 36.29 84.80
N MET A 3 33.90 37.21 83.83
CA MET A 3 34.56 37.25 82.48
C MET A 3 33.98 36.19 81.52
N GLN A 4 33.51 36.45 80.29
CA GLN A 4 33.99 37.29 79.16
C GLN A 4 32.79 37.79 78.29
N GLN A 5 32.65 39.08 77.93
CA GLN A 5 33.07 39.80 76.68
C GLN A 5 32.61 39.20 75.32
N ARG A 6 31.55 39.75 74.67
CA ARG A 6 31.42 40.80 73.58
C ARG A 6 31.49 40.21 72.13
N PRO A 7 30.97 40.84 71.03
CA PRO A 7 30.20 42.11 70.84
C PRO A 7 28.94 42.04 69.89
N PHE A 8 28.24 43.19 69.74
CA PHE A 8 27.11 43.58 68.83
C PHE A 8 27.57 43.96 67.37
N PRO A 9 26.77 44.53 66.40
CA PRO A 9 25.30 44.61 66.11
C PRO A 9 24.91 44.44 64.58
N HIS A 10 23.60 44.67 64.28
CA HIS A 10 22.99 45.14 63.00
C HIS A 10 22.43 44.13 61.96
N GLY A 11 21.11 44.23 61.72
CA GLY A 11 20.60 44.71 60.41
C GLY A 11 20.19 43.68 59.36
N SER A 12 18.95 43.85 58.90
CA SER A 12 18.47 43.64 57.51
C SER A 12 17.78 42.32 57.14
N ARG A 13 16.46 42.47 56.91
CA ARG A 13 15.65 41.93 55.80
C ARG A 13 15.91 40.47 55.37
N SER A 14 14.97 39.59 55.69
CA SER A 14 14.77 38.35 54.93
C SER A 14 13.43 38.38 54.19
N ILE A 15 13.58 38.02 52.92
CA ILE A 15 12.67 38.03 51.79
C ILE A 15 11.54 37.01 51.97
N ALA A 16 10.34 37.38 51.54
CA ALA A 16 9.19 36.50 51.42
C ALA A 16 9.42 35.44 50.33
N PHE A 17 9.09 34.19 50.62
CA PHE A 17 8.72 33.21 49.60
C PHE A 17 7.34 32.66 49.96
N LEU A 18 6.32 33.16 49.25
CA LEU A 18 5.01 32.55 49.13
C LEU A 18 5.19 31.26 48.32
N LEU A 19 4.93 30.09 48.90
CA LEU A 19 4.75 28.86 48.14
C LEU A 19 3.39 28.93 47.43
N THR A 20 3.39 29.22 46.14
CA THR A 20 2.23 29.01 45.27
C THR A 20 2.15 27.52 44.94
N LEU A 21 1.14 26.84 45.48
CA LEU A 21 0.83 25.45 45.19
C LEU A 21 0.19 25.38 43.78
N LEU A 22 0.96 25.02 42.75
CA LEU A 22 0.41 24.67 41.44
C LEU A 22 -0.09 23.21 41.50
N PHE A 23 -1.41 23.03 41.45
CA PHE A 23 -2.02 21.74 41.16
C PHE A 23 -1.70 21.36 39.71
N ALA A 24 -0.78 20.42 39.51
CA ALA A 24 -0.57 19.78 38.22
C ALA A 24 -1.78 18.87 37.94
N ILE A 25 -2.67 19.31 37.04
CA ILE A 25 -3.64 18.41 36.41
C ILE A 25 -2.82 17.47 35.53
N GLY A 26 -2.53 16.28 36.06
CA GLY A 26 -1.95 15.20 35.28
C GLY A 26 -2.97 14.75 34.24
N ILE A 27 -2.86 15.28 33.02
CA ILE A 27 -3.47 14.67 31.85
C ILE A 27 -2.76 13.32 31.70
N ARG A 28 -3.40 12.24 32.17
CA ARG A 28 -3.02 10.90 31.75
C ARG A 28 -3.28 10.86 30.24
N SER A 29 -2.22 10.72 29.44
CA SER A 29 -2.38 10.36 28.03
C SER A 29 -3.20 9.07 27.97
N GLU A 30 -4.43 9.14 27.47
CA GLU A 30 -5.15 7.91 27.16
C GLU A 30 -4.32 7.12 26.14
N PRO A 31 -4.22 5.78 26.29
CA PRO A 31 -3.48 4.97 25.35
C PRO A 31 -4.04 5.19 23.95
N THR A 32 -3.16 5.50 22.99
CA THR A 32 -3.52 5.68 21.59
C THR A 32 -4.33 4.48 21.13
N PRO A 33 -5.55 4.65 20.58
CA PRO A 33 -6.38 3.53 20.17
C PRO A 33 -5.61 2.59 19.24
N GLN A 34 -5.47 1.33 19.64
CA GLN A 34 -4.67 0.34 18.92
C GLN A 34 -5.49 -0.30 17.80
N THR A 35 -4.81 -0.64 16.71
CA THR A 35 -5.36 -1.51 15.67
C THR A 35 -5.74 -2.85 16.27
N MET A 36 -6.97 -3.29 16.04
CA MET A 36 -7.44 -4.58 16.55
C MET A 36 -7.27 -5.66 15.49
N ARG A 37 -6.52 -6.73 15.79
CA ARG A 37 -6.51 -7.96 14.98
C ARG A 37 -7.88 -8.65 15.08
N ILE A 38 -8.44 -9.05 13.95
CA ILE A 38 -9.70 -9.79 13.87
C ILE A 38 -9.41 -11.24 13.51
N GLY A 39 -9.68 -12.14 14.44
CA GLY A 39 -9.43 -13.58 14.25
C GLY A 39 -7.95 -13.93 14.10
N PRO A 40 -7.66 -15.22 13.81
CA PRO A 40 -6.30 -15.67 13.59
C PRO A 40 -5.77 -15.24 12.22
N GLU A 41 -4.46 -15.35 12.07
CA GLU A 41 -3.83 -15.49 10.76
C GLU A 41 -4.34 -16.77 10.09
N PHE A 42 -4.60 -16.73 8.79
CA PHE A 42 -5.18 -17.85 8.05
C PHE A 42 -4.53 -18.01 6.68
N GLN A 43 -4.52 -19.25 6.19
CA GLN A 43 -4.07 -19.59 4.85
C GLN A 43 -5.18 -19.30 3.83
N VAL A 44 -4.81 -18.72 2.70
CA VAL A 44 -5.72 -18.30 1.63
C VAL A 44 -5.89 -19.40 0.58
N ASN A 45 -4.79 -19.99 0.13
CA ASN A 45 -4.78 -21.05 -0.87
C ASN A 45 -5.07 -22.43 -0.25
N MET A 46 -5.80 -23.28 -0.97
CA MET A 46 -6.01 -24.69 -0.63
C MET A 46 -4.97 -25.59 -1.29
N PHE A 47 -4.55 -25.28 -2.52
CA PHE A 47 -3.46 -25.98 -3.19
C PHE A 47 -2.10 -25.55 -2.63
N THR A 48 -1.33 -26.48 -2.09
CA THR A 48 -0.06 -26.21 -1.37
C THR A 48 1.18 -26.75 -2.06
N ALA A 49 1.05 -27.51 -3.15
CA ALA A 49 2.25 -28.00 -3.83
C ALA A 49 2.99 -26.83 -4.49
N ASP A 50 4.33 -26.89 -4.46
CA ASP A 50 5.23 -25.85 -4.98
C ASP A 50 4.97 -24.45 -4.38
N ASN A 51 4.92 -23.42 -5.21
CA ASN A 51 4.87 -22.02 -4.78
C ASN A 51 3.59 -21.33 -5.23
N GLN A 52 2.98 -20.61 -4.30
CA GLN A 52 1.96 -19.61 -4.50
C GLN A 52 2.57 -18.23 -4.15
N LEU A 53 2.55 -17.31 -5.11
CA LEU A 53 3.32 -16.06 -5.04
C LEU A 53 2.46 -14.85 -5.45
N ASP A 54 3.01 -13.66 -5.18
CA ASP A 54 2.54 -12.37 -5.66
C ASP A 54 1.04 -12.11 -5.37
N PRO A 55 0.63 -12.13 -4.08
CA PRO A 55 -0.76 -11.90 -3.73
C PRO A 55 -1.17 -10.44 -3.97
N ALA A 56 -2.41 -10.24 -4.40
CA ALA A 56 -3.06 -8.94 -4.43
C ALA A 56 -4.47 -9.06 -3.82
N ALA A 57 -4.89 -8.05 -3.06
CA ALA A 57 -6.18 -8.05 -2.36
C ALA A 57 -7.02 -6.81 -2.71
N ALA A 58 -8.34 -6.97 -2.75
CA ALA A 58 -9.31 -5.88 -2.83
C ALA A 58 -10.53 -6.17 -1.94
N LEU A 59 -11.15 -5.11 -1.40
CA LEU A 59 -12.32 -5.15 -0.51
C LEU A 59 -13.49 -4.33 -1.09
N ASP A 60 -14.72 -4.75 -0.81
CA ASP A 60 -15.93 -3.97 -1.04
C ASP A 60 -16.35 -3.15 0.21
N ASP A 61 -17.39 -2.33 0.11
CA ASP A 61 -17.89 -1.50 1.22
C ASP A 61 -18.56 -2.33 2.34
N ALA A 62 -18.99 -3.56 2.03
CA ALA A 62 -19.52 -4.50 3.01
C ALA A 62 -18.39 -5.18 3.81
N GLY A 63 -17.15 -5.13 3.31
CA GLY A 63 -15.98 -5.78 3.87
C GLY A 63 -15.70 -7.18 3.30
N ASN A 64 -16.45 -7.63 2.31
CA ASN A 64 -16.10 -8.85 1.57
C ASN A 64 -14.84 -8.57 0.76
N PHE A 65 -14.03 -9.60 0.56
CA PHE A 65 -12.72 -9.42 -0.07
C PHE A 65 -12.36 -10.56 -1.00
N VAL A 66 -11.49 -10.22 -1.96
CA VAL A 66 -10.91 -11.17 -2.89
C VAL A 66 -9.39 -11.06 -2.79
N ILE A 67 -8.73 -12.21 -2.68
CA ILE A 67 -7.29 -12.32 -2.77
C ILE A 67 -6.98 -13.14 -4.01
N THR A 68 -6.13 -12.62 -4.89
CA THR A 68 -5.64 -13.30 -6.09
C THR A 68 -4.13 -13.53 -5.98
N TRP A 69 -3.64 -14.61 -6.58
CA TRP A 69 -2.22 -14.98 -6.55
C TRP A 69 -1.84 -15.78 -7.79
N TYR A 70 -0.54 -15.88 -8.01
CA TYR A 70 0.09 -16.76 -8.99
C TYR A 70 0.39 -18.12 -8.36
N SER A 71 -0.05 -19.22 -8.97
CA SER A 71 0.17 -20.60 -8.47
C SER A 71 0.98 -21.43 -9.46
N VAL A 72 2.07 -22.05 -9.00
CA VAL A 72 2.92 -22.94 -9.81
C VAL A 72 2.34 -24.35 -9.86
N GLY A 73 2.18 -24.92 -11.06
CA GLY A 73 1.84 -26.34 -11.23
C GLY A 73 0.38 -26.73 -10.98
N GLN A 74 -0.45 -25.85 -10.40
CA GLN A 74 -1.82 -26.19 -9.96
C GLN A 74 -2.76 -26.63 -11.09
N ASP A 75 -2.61 -26.08 -12.30
CA ASP A 75 -3.39 -26.47 -13.48
C ASP A 75 -2.57 -27.29 -14.50
N GLY A 76 -1.42 -27.82 -14.08
CA GLY A 76 -0.48 -28.55 -14.93
C GLY A 76 0.42 -27.65 -15.79
N SER A 77 0.22 -26.33 -15.78
CA SER A 77 1.12 -25.37 -16.42
C SER A 77 2.28 -24.98 -15.48
N THR A 78 3.26 -24.25 -16.01
CA THR A 78 4.34 -23.70 -15.17
C THR A 78 3.86 -22.59 -14.24
N GLY A 79 2.64 -22.09 -14.44
CA GLY A 79 2.03 -21.19 -13.50
C GLY A 79 0.78 -20.46 -14.02
N SER A 80 -0.19 -20.25 -13.13
CA SER A 80 -1.56 -19.84 -13.47
C SER A 80 -2.13 -18.92 -12.39
N ILE A 81 -3.17 -18.14 -12.71
CA ILE A 81 -3.75 -17.14 -11.79
C ILE A 81 -4.95 -17.74 -11.08
N PHE A 82 -4.93 -17.67 -9.75
CA PHE A 82 -6.02 -18.11 -8.89
C PHE A 82 -6.53 -16.98 -8.03
N ALA A 83 -7.74 -17.15 -7.53
CA ALA A 83 -8.33 -16.25 -6.56
C ALA A 83 -9.24 -16.98 -5.58
N GLN A 84 -9.43 -16.37 -4.42
CA GLN A 84 -10.39 -16.81 -3.42
C GLN A 84 -11.19 -15.63 -2.87
N ARG A 85 -12.49 -15.84 -2.73
CA ARG A 85 -13.45 -14.87 -2.18
C ARG A 85 -13.70 -15.16 -0.72
N PHE A 86 -13.87 -14.12 0.08
CA PHE A 86 -14.17 -14.21 1.50
C PHE A 86 -15.26 -13.20 1.86
N ASP A 87 -16.11 -13.58 2.82
CA ASP A 87 -17.01 -12.62 3.45
C ASP A 87 -16.25 -11.68 4.40
N ALA A 88 -16.93 -10.67 4.95
CA ALA A 88 -16.35 -9.74 5.91
C ALA A 88 -15.84 -10.41 7.21
N GLN A 89 -16.34 -11.60 7.53
CA GLN A 89 -15.92 -12.42 8.67
C GLN A 89 -14.69 -13.29 8.36
N GLY A 90 -14.18 -13.26 7.13
CA GLY A 90 -13.05 -14.05 6.67
C GLY A 90 -13.43 -15.50 6.34
N THR A 91 -14.71 -15.80 6.15
CA THR A 91 -15.17 -17.11 5.72
C THR A 91 -15.04 -17.22 4.19
N PRO A 92 -14.39 -18.29 3.67
CA PRO A 92 -14.41 -18.64 2.26
C PRO A 92 -15.82 -18.64 1.64
N MET A 93 -16.01 -17.88 0.56
CA MET A 93 -17.24 -17.86 -0.25
C MET A 93 -17.10 -18.80 -1.45
N GLY A 94 -17.07 -20.10 -1.18
CA GLY A 94 -16.80 -21.15 -2.17
C GLY A 94 -15.33 -21.63 -2.14
N SER A 95 -14.94 -22.38 -3.15
CA SER A 95 -13.56 -22.82 -3.35
C SER A 95 -12.74 -21.77 -4.10
N GLU A 96 -11.42 -21.83 -3.95
CA GLU A 96 -10.53 -21.10 -4.86
C GLU A 96 -10.80 -21.50 -6.32
N PHE A 97 -10.59 -20.57 -7.23
CA PHE A 97 -10.91 -20.74 -8.64
C PHE A 97 -9.83 -20.14 -9.55
N ARG A 98 -9.68 -20.72 -10.74
CA ARG A 98 -8.76 -20.22 -11.76
C ARG A 98 -9.35 -19.00 -12.47
N VAL A 99 -8.52 -17.97 -12.64
CA VAL A 99 -8.89 -16.66 -13.23
C VAL A 99 -8.64 -16.63 -14.74
N ASN A 100 -7.52 -17.17 -15.21
CA ASN A 100 -7.22 -17.27 -16.64
C ASN A 100 -7.91 -18.49 -17.29
N ASP A 101 -8.29 -18.34 -18.54
CA ASP A 101 -8.74 -19.41 -19.44
C ASP A 101 -7.53 -19.99 -20.20
N TYR A 102 -6.58 -19.14 -20.62
CA TYR A 102 -5.36 -19.58 -21.29
C TYR A 102 -4.40 -20.25 -20.30
N SER A 103 -4.16 -21.54 -20.50
CA SER A 103 -3.37 -22.39 -19.58
C SER A 103 -2.04 -22.88 -20.18
N SER A 104 -1.63 -22.32 -21.32
CA SER A 104 -0.32 -22.63 -21.89
C SER A 104 0.74 -21.68 -21.33
N SER A 105 1.98 -22.16 -21.24
CA SER A 105 3.11 -21.37 -20.71
C SER A 105 2.91 -20.93 -19.24
N SER A 106 3.05 -19.63 -18.94
CA SER A 106 3.03 -19.08 -17.58
C SER A 106 2.26 -17.76 -17.54
N GLN A 107 1.32 -17.65 -16.61
CA GLN A 107 0.55 -16.44 -16.30
C GLN A 107 0.97 -15.97 -14.91
N GLN A 108 1.39 -14.71 -14.73
CA GLN A 108 2.08 -14.26 -13.51
C GLN A 108 1.67 -12.82 -13.11
N TYR A 109 2.08 -12.40 -11.90
CA TYR A 109 1.90 -11.04 -11.36
C TYR A 109 0.45 -10.52 -11.47
N PRO A 110 -0.50 -11.17 -10.77
CA PRO A 110 -1.86 -10.68 -10.78
C PRO A 110 -2.00 -9.38 -9.97
N ALA A 111 -2.86 -8.49 -10.41
CA ALA A 111 -3.34 -7.34 -9.67
C ALA A 111 -4.87 -7.28 -9.75
N ILE A 112 -5.51 -6.68 -8.75
CA ILE A 112 -6.97 -6.63 -8.62
C ILE A 112 -7.43 -5.23 -8.25
N ALA A 113 -8.56 -4.81 -8.81
CA ALA A 113 -9.30 -3.63 -8.37
C ALA A 113 -10.79 -3.97 -8.24
N MET A 114 -11.47 -3.35 -7.28
CA MET A 114 -12.87 -3.62 -6.93
C MET A 114 -13.57 -2.30 -6.58
N ASN A 115 -14.84 -2.17 -6.99
CA ASN A 115 -15.68 -1.05 -6.56
C ASN A 115 -16.43 -1.36 -5.25
N GLY A 116 -17.05 -0.35 -4.64
CA GLY A 116 -17.76 -0.51 -3.36
C GLY A 116 -18.92 -1.52 -3.39
N ALA A 117 -19.47 -1.82 -4.58
CA ALA A 117 -20.51 -2.82 -4.77
C ALA A 117 -19.97 -4.26 -4.92
N GLY A 118 -18.66 -4.45 -4.98
CA GLY A 118 -18.00 -5.75 -5.07
C GLY A 118 -17.72 -6.23 -6.50
N HIS A 119 -18.01 -5.47 -7.55
CA HIS A 119 -17.56 -5.81 -8.90
C HIS A 119 -16.05 -5.62 -9.00
N PHE A 120 -15.34 -6.56 -9.61
CA PHE A 120 -13.88 -6.52 -9.66
C PHE A 120 -13.31 -6.93 -11.02
N VAL A 121 -12.06 -6.53 -11.26
CA VAL A 121 -11.25 -6.94 -12.41
C VAL A 121 -9.92 -7.46 -11.89
N ILE A 122 -9.47 -8.58 -12.44
CA ILE A 122 -8.14 -9.13 -12.20
C ILE A 122 -7.36 -8.99 -13.50
N VAL A 123 -6.13 -8.48 -13.41
CA VAL A 123 -5.18 -8.32 -14.52
C VAL A 123 -3.92 -9.10 -14.22
N TRP A 124 -3.27 -9.67 -15.23
CA TRP A 124 -2.01 -10.40 -15.10
C TRP A 124 -1.17 -10.28 -16.38
N ARG A 125 0.09 -10.73 -16.33
CA ARG A 125 0.91 -10.94 -17.53
C ARG A 125 0.84 -12.39 -17.98
N SER A 126 0.79 -12.65 -19.28
CA SER A 126 0.67 -13.99 -19.85
C SER A 126 1.72 -14.22 -20.93
N LEU A 127 2.50 -15.30 -20.81
CA LEU A 127 3.57 -15.64 -21.74
C LEU A 127 3.02 -16.32 -23.00
N ASN A 128 3.42 -15.80 -24.17
CA ASN A 128 3.11 -16.31 -25.52
C ASN A 128 1.64 -16.24 -25.94
N GLN A 129 0.74 -15.71 -25.11
CA GLN A 129 -0.69 -15.69 -25.42
C GLN A 129 -1.06 -14.73 -26.54
N ASP A 130 -0.35 -13.60 -26.69
CA ASP A 130 -0.53 -12.63 -27.77
C ASP A 130 0.33 -12.92 -29.01
N GLY A 131 0.95 -14.12 -29.06
CA GLY A 131 1.88 -14.53 -30.12
C GLY A 131 3.31 -13.99 -29.95
N SER A 132 3.64 -13.33 -28.84
CA SER A 132 4.96 -12.76 -28.54
C SER A 132 5.49 -13.25 -27.18
N LYS A 133 6.14 -12.39 -26.37
CA LYS A 133 6.60 -12.72 -25.02
C LYS A 133 5.45 -12.52 -24.02
N PHE A 134 5.66 -11.79 -22.94
CA PHE A 134 4.58 -11.47 -22.01
C PHE A 134 3.67 -10.39 -22.58
N GLY A 135 2.37 -10.66 -22.69
CA GLY A 135 1.31 -9.66 -22.90
C GLY A 135 0.50 -9.43 -21.63
N ILE A 136 -0.36 -8.41 -21.59
CA ILE A 136 -1.23 -8.10 -20.45
C ILE A 136 -2.66 -8.54 -20.75
N PHE A 137 -3.26 -9.28 -19.82
CA PHE A 137 -4.59 -9.87 -19.95
C PHE A 137 -5.42 -9.61 -18.70
N ALA A 138 -6.74 -9.61 -18.84
CA ALA A 138 -7.64 -9.36 -17.74
C ALA A 138 -8.94 -10.17 -17.85
N GLN A 139 -9.58 -10.34 -16.70
CA GLN A 139 -10.92 -10.91 -16.57
C GLN A 139 -11.74 -10.10 -15.57
N ARG A 140 -13.01 -9.87 -15.89
CA ARG A 140 -13.98 -9.14 -15.06
C ARG A 140 -14.91 -10.10 -14.33
N PHE A 141 -15.35 -9.67 -13.16
CA PHE A 141 -16.22 -10.44 -12.29
C PHE A 141 -17.31 -9.56 -11.67
N ASP A 142 -18.47 -10.16 -11.44
CA ASP A 142 -19.53 -9.58 -10.62
C ASP A 142 -19.22 -9.75 -9.12
N ALA A 143 -20.06 -9.12 -8.28
CA ALA A 143 -19.91 -9.17 -6.84
C ALA A 143 -20.06 -10.58 -6.24
N GLN A 144 -20.67 -11.52 -6.97
CA GLN A 144 -20.84 -12.91 -6.59
C GLN A 144 -19.69 -13.80 -7.10
N GLY A 145 -18.71 -13.24 -7.83
CA GLY A 145 -17.59 -13.97 -8.41
C GLY A 145 -17.90 -14.62 -9.75
N GLY A 146 -19.06 -14.33 -10.36
CA GLY A 146 -19.38 -14.74 -11.72
C GLY A 146 -18.57 -13.94 -12.74
N ARG A 147 -18.02 -14.61 -13.76
CA ARG A 147 -17.28 -13.95 -14.86
C ARG A 147 -18.21 -13.05 -15.67
N ILE A 148 -17.78 -11.83 -15.95
CA ILE A 148 -18.48 -10.88 -16.84
C ILE A 148 -17.74 -10.85 -18.19
N GLY A 149 -18.21 -11.66 -19.12
CA GLY A 149 -17.60 -11.80 -20.44
C GLY A 149 -16.36 -12.72 -20.45
N PRO A 150 -15.70 -12.82 -21.62
CA PRO A 150 -14.48 -13.62 -21.75
C PRO A 150 -13.26 -12.88 -21.17
N GLU A 151 -12.21 -13.65 -20.90
CA GLU A 151 -10.87 -13.10 -20.79
C GLU A 151 -10.50 -12.26 -22.03
N PHE A 152 -9.82 -11.14 -21.83
CA PHE A 152 -9.42 -10.24 -22.92
C PHE A 152 -8.00 -9.70 -22.78
N GLN A 153 -7.37 -9.44 -23.92
CA GLN A 153 -6.06 -8.80 -24.00
C GLN A 153 -6.17 -7.28 -23.78
N VAL A 154 -5.24 -6.72 -23.01
CA VAL A 154 -5.17 -5.31 -22.62
C VAL A 154 -4.18 -4.52 -23.48
N ASN A 155 -2.98 -5.03 -23.72
CA ASN A 155 -2.01 -4.37 -24.61
C ASN A 155 -2.44 -4.52 -26.09
N SER A 156 -2.16 -3.50 -26.88
CA SER A 156 -2.29 -3.49 -28.34
C SER A 156 -0.93 -3.57 -29.02
N PHE A 157 0.13 -3.05 -28.37
CA PHE A 157 1.51 -3.34 -28.76
C PHE A 157 1.97 -4.67 -28.16
N THR A 158 2.38 -5.62 -29.01
CA THR A 158 2.71 -7.00 -28.62
C THR A 158 4.20 -7.33 -28.75
N ALA A 159 5.01 -6.50 -29.41
CA ALA A 159 6.42 -6.83 -29.59
C ALA A 159 7.17 -6.80 -28.24
N GLY A 160 7.93 -7.86 -27.94
CA GLY A 160 8.70 -7.94 -26.70
C GLY A 160 7.83 -8.17 -25.46
N ASP A 161 8.33 -7.73 -24.31
CA ASP A 161 7.72 -7.97 -23.00
C ASP A 161 6.85 -6.79 -22.55
N GLN A 162 5.63 -7.09 -22.09
CA GLN A 162 4.78 -6.24 -21.27
C GLN A 162 4.69 -6.81 -19.85
N LEU A 163 5.09 -6.02 -18.86
CA LEU A 163 5.41 -6.49 -17.51
C LEU A 163 4.76 -5.64 -16.41
N GLY A 164 4.55 -6.25 -15.24
CA GLY A 164 4.13 -5.57 -14.00
C GLY A 164 2.82 -4.80 -14.14
N PRO A 165 1.70 -5.47 -14.48
CA PRO A 165 0.43 -4.77 -14.60
C PRO A 165 -0.09 -4.30 -13.23
N ALA A 166 -0.68 -3.12 -13.21
CA ALA A 166 -1.48 -2.61 -12.09
C ALA A 166 -2.82 -2.09 -12.61
N VAL A 167 -3.83 -2.06 -11.73
CA VAL A 167 -5.19 -1.66 -12.09
C VAL A 167 -5.83 -0.87 -10.96
N ALA A 168 -6.64 0.14 -11.31
CA ALA A 168 -7.52 0.86 -10.40
C ALA A 168 -8.88 1.07 -11.04
N MET A 169 -9.93 1.17 -10.22
CA MET A 169 -11.33 1.23 -10.62
C MET A 169 -12.06 2.35 -9.88
N ASP A 170 -12.92 3.08 -10.57
CA ASP A 170 -13.79 4.10 -9.98
C ASP A 170 -15.07 3.49 -9.38
N ALA A 171 -15.86 4.32 -8.70
CA ALA A 171 -17.11 3.88 -8.06
C ALA A 171 -18.16 3.36 -9.08
N ALA A 172 -18.11 3.84 -10.33
CA ALA A 172 -19.00 3.42 -11.40
C ALA A 172 -18.53 2.16 -12.14
N GLY A 173 -17.34 1.64 -11.81
CA GLY A 173 -16.75 0.46 -12.43
C GLY A 173 -15.91 0.72 -13.68
N HIS A 174 -15.64 1.97 -14.06
CA HIS A 174 -14.61 2.26 -15.07
C HIS A 174 -13.24 1.96 -14.46
N PHE A 175 -12.32 1.45 -15.27
CA PHE A 175 -11.02 1.04 -14.77
C PHE A 175 -9.90 1.41 -15.74
N VAL A 176 -8.70 1.57 -15.19
CA VAL A 176 -7.48 1.84 -15.95
C VAL A 176 -6.46 0.77 -15.59
N ILE A 177 -5.79 0.24 -16.60
CA ILE A 177 -4.70 -0.73 -16.43
C ILE A 177 -3.41 -0.09 -16.93
N THR A 178 -2.33 -0.22 -16.19
CA THR A 178 -0.98 0.26 -16.56
C THR A 178 0.03 -0.88 -16.50
N TRP A 179 1.08 -0.82 -17.32
CA TRP A 179 2.16 -1.79 -17.35
C TRP A 179 3.45 -1.14 -17.90
N SER A 180 4.58 -1.82 -17.74
CA SER A 180 5.83 -1.49 -18.43
C SER A 180 5.91 -2.24 -19.75
N SER A 181 6.37 -1.59 -20.82
CA SER A 181 6.44 -2.17 -22.17
C SER A 181 7.83 -2.00 -22.77
N ARG A 182 8.38 -3.10 -23.29
CA ARG A 182 9.72 -3.15 -23.85
C ARG A 182 9.79 -2.50 -25.23
N ARG A 183 10.68 -1.52 -25.38
CA ARG A 183 10.99 -0.83 -26.66
C ARG A 183 9.82 -0.10 -27.33
N GLN A 184 8.67 0.01 -26.69
CA GLN A 184 7.51 0.64 -27.29
C GLN A 184 7.65 2.17 -27.40
N ASP A 185 8.39 2.80 -26.49
CA ASP A 185 8.70 4.23 -26.52
C ASP A 185 9.99 4.57 -27.29
N GLY A 186 10.60 3.57 -27.94
CA GLY A 186 11.84 3.71 -28.70
C GLY A 186 13.14 3.49 -27.89
N ASP A 187 13.07 3.20 -26.59
CA ASP A 187 14.24 2.91 -25.75
C ASP A 187 14.07 1.55 -25.02
N ALA A 188 14.41 1.42 -23.74
CA ALA A 188 14.43 0.16 -23.01
C ALA A 188 13.02 -0.28 -22.59
N MET A 189 12.46 0.33 -21.55
CA MET A 189 11.12 0.05 -21.01
C MET A 189 10.42 1.37 -20.76
N GLY A 190 9.21 1.54 -21.29
CA GLY A 190 8.34 2.69 -21.01
C GLY A 190 7.08 2.26 -20.26
N VAL A 191 6.38 3.20 -19.64
CA VAL A 191 5.13 2.94 -18.93
C VAL A 191 3.96 3.28 -19.84
N PHE A 192 3.01 2.35 -19.96
CA PHE A 192 1.83 2.47 -20.81
C PHE A 192 0.57 2.17 -20.02
N ALA A 193 -0.56 2.64 -20.53
CA ALA A 193 -1.85 2.39 -19.93
C ALA A 193 -2.98 2.29 -20.97
N GLN A 194 -4.07 1.63 -20.57
CA GLN A 194 -5.32 1.60 -21.30
C GLN A 194 -6.51 1.83 -20.35
N ARG A 195 -7.48 2.61 -20.82
CA ARG A 195 -8.73 2.91 -20.11
C ARG A 195 -9.87 2.02 -20.61
N PHE A 196 -10.75 1.65 -19.70
CA PHE A 196 -11.93 0.83 -19.98
C PHE A 196 -13.15 1.40 -19.28
N ASN A 197 -14.32 1.25 -19.90
CA ASN A 197 -15.57 1.54 -19.24
C ASN A 197 -16.03 0.38 -18.34
N ALA A 198 -17.13 0.59 -17.62
CA ALA A 198 -17.73 -0.44 -16.76
C ALA A 198 -18.25 -1.67 -17.52
N HIS A 199 -18.28 -1.66 -18.85
CA HIS A 199 -18.61 -2.82 -19.69
C HIS A 199 -17.36 -3.51 -20.26
N GLY A 200 -16.16 -3.07 -19.87
CA GLY A 200 -14.89 -3.62 -20.37
C GLY A 200 -14.55 -3.17 -21.79
N GLU A 201 -15.23 -2.15 -22.31
CA GLU A 201 -14.92 -1.59 -23.62
C GLU A 201 -13.80 -0.55 -23.47
N ARG A 202 -12.85 -0.56 -24.41
CA ARG A 202 -11.72 0.37 -24.44
C ARG A 202 -12.20 1.81 -24.62
N ILE A 203 -11.73 2.72 -23.77
CA ILE A 203 -11.97 4.16 -23.92
C ILE A 203 -10.73 4.80 -24.55
N GLY A 204 -10.75 4.91 -25.88
CA GLY A 204 -9.63 5.43 -26.65
C GLY A 204 -8.50 4.42 -26.84
N PRO A 205 -7.39 4.86 -27.47
CA PRO A 205 -6.22 4.01 -27.67
C PRO A 205 -5.42 3.87 -26.38
N GLU A 206 -4.60 2.82 -26.36
CA GLU A 206 -3.47 2.71 -25.45
C GLU A 206 -2.56 3.94 -25.56
N PHE A 207 -2.00 4.39 -24.44
CA PHE A 207 -1.19 5.61 -24.39
C PHE A 207 0.03 5.45 -23.48
N GLN A 208 1.10 6.15 -23.83
CA GLN A 208 2.32 6.24 -23.01
C GLN A 208 2.10 7.18 -21.81
N VAL A 209 2.58 6.78 -20.64
CA VAL A 209 2.49 7.47 -19.35
C VAL A 209 3.74 8.28 -19.04
N ASN A 210 4.94 7.74 -19.21
CA ASN A 210 6.18 8.49 -19.05
C ASN A 210 6.41 9.47 -20.21
N ARG A 211 7.09 10.60 -19.94
CA ARG A 211 7.68 11.50 -20.94
C ARG A 211 9.18 11.32 -21.05
N PHE A 212 9.84 11.03 -19.93
CA PHE A 212 11.25 10.65 -19.93
C PHE A 212 11.40 9.21 -20.40
N THR A 213 12.13 9.01 -21.50
CA THR A 213 12.27 7.69 -22.16
C THR A 213 13.66 7.09 -22.05
N LYS A 214 14.67 7.84 -21.57
CA LYS A 214 16.05 7.33 -21.55
C LYS A 214 16.20 6.25 -20.49
N GLY A 215 16.59 5.04 -20.88
CA GLY A 215 16.70 3.91 -19.94
C GLY A 215 15.34 3.37 -19.52
N SER A 216 15.32 2.54 -18.47
CA SER A 216 14.10 1.80 -18.09
C SER A 216 13.21 2.60 -17.13
N GLN A 217 11.91 2.64 -17.43
CA GLN A 217 10.82 2.98 -16.52
C GLN A 217 10.03 1.70 -16.22
N LEU A 218 9.92 1.35 -14.93
CA LEU A 218 9.52 0.03 -14.45
C LEU A 218 8.55 0.10 -13.27
N ASP A 219 7.89 -1.02 -12.99
CA ASP A 219 7.08 -1.27 -11.79
C ASP A 219 6.02 -0.20 -11.54
N PRO A 220 5.10 0.03 -12.49
CA PRO A 220 4.11 1.06 -12.34
C PRO A 220 3.06 0.64 -11.30
N ALA A 221 2.70 1.58 -10.42
CA ALA A 221 1.57 1.47 -9.52
C ALA A 221 0.56 2.58 -9.82
N MET A 222 -0.68 2.42 -9.41
CA MET A 222 -1.70 3.44 -9.64
C MET A 222 -2.75 3.49 -8.54
N ALA A 223 -3.36 4.66 -8.40
CA ALA A 223 -4.54 4.89 -7.57
C ALA A 223 -5.53 5.79 -8.30
N MET A 224 -6.82 5.63 -8.01
CA MET A 224 -7.91 6.34 -8.65
C MET A 224 -8.92 6.79 -7.60
N ASP A 225 -9.44 8.01 -7.74
CA ASP A 225 -10.54 8.51 -6.90
C ASP A 225 -11.90 8.03 -7.42
N GLU A 226 -12.95 8.25 -6.61
CA GLU A 226 -14.32 7.84 -6.96
C GLU A 226 -14.86 8.53 -8.23
N ALA A 227 -14.28 9.66 -8.63
CA ALA A 227 -14.64 10.42 -9.83
C ALA A 227 -13.86 9.97 -11.08
N GLY A 228 -12.91 9.04 -10.93
CA GLY A 228 -12.10 8.49 -12.00
C GLY A 228 -10.81 9.28 -12.30
N ASN A 229 -10.44 10.29 -11.53
CA ASN A 229 -9.10 10.89 -11.65
C ASN A 229 -8.08 9.91 -11.07
N PHE A 230 -6.89 9.84 -11.68
CA PHE A 230 -5.90 8.85 -11.30
C PHE A 230 -4.47 9.39 -11.34
N VAL A 231 -3.60 8.74 -10.57
CA VAL A 231 -2.16 8.94 -10.60
C VAL A 231 -1.49 7.61 -10.90
N ILE A 232 -0.46 7.64 -11.73
CA ILE A 232 0.41 6.50 -11.99
C ILE A 232 1.80 6.88 -11.50
N THR A 233 2.42 6.00 -10.71
CA THR A 233 3.79 6.12 -10.22
C THR A 233 4.65 5.02 -10.81
N TRP A 234 5.96 5.23 -10.96
CA TRP A 234 6.89 4.21 -11.48
C TRP A 234 8.33 4.47 -11.01
N SER A 235 9.17 3.45 -11.10
CA SER A 235 10.62 3.57 -10.92
C SER A 235 11.29 3.97 -12.23
N SER A 236 12.16 4.97 -12.24
CA SER A 236 12.79 5.52 -13.45
C SER A 236 14.31 5.56 -13.34
N ARG A 237 15.00 4.93 -14.30
CA ARG A 237 16.46 4.84 -14.30
C ARG A 237 17.13 6.11 -14.80
N GLY A 238 17.93 6.74 -13.95
CA GLY A 238 18.81 7.85 -14.32
C GLY A 238 18.12 9.19 -14.59
N GLN A 239 16.81 9.29 -14.32
CA GLN A 239 16.05 10.52 -14.53
C GLN A 239 16.38 11.60 -13.49
N ASP A 240 16.64 11.20 -12.25
CA ASP A 240 17.13 12.06 -11.15
C ASP A 240 18.66 12.20 -11.11
N ARG A 241 19.35 11.52 -12.06
CA ARG A 241 20.80 11.45 -12.27
C ARG A 241 21.56 10.54 -11.30
N ASP A 242 20.89 9.75 -10.48
CA ASP A 242 21.54 8.73 -9.64
C ASP A 242 20.66 7.49 -9.47
N GLY A 243 21.11 6.35 -10.00
CA GLY A 243 20.38 5.10 -9.88
C GLY A 243 18.94 5.12 -10.45
N MET A 244 17.98 4.82 -9.58
CA MET A 244 16.55 4.76 -9.86
C MET A 244 15.83 5.75 -8.95
N GLY A 245 14.91 6.53 -9.48
CA GLY A 245 14.03 7.41 -8.71
C GLY A 245 12.56 7.07 -8.90
N ILE A 246 11.69 7.57 -8.03
CA ILE A 246 10.23 7.40 -8.14
C ILE A 246 9.63 8.62 -8.82
N PHE A 247 8.85 8.39 -9.87
CA PHE A 247 8.20 9.44 -10.67
C PHE A 247 6.72 9.19 -10.78
N ALA A 248 5.97 10.24 -11.11
CA ALA A 248 4.54 10.17 -11.23
C ALA A 248 3.99 11.08 -12.33
N GLN A 249 2.82 10.70 -12.85
CA GLN A 249 1.98 11.53 -13.71
C GLN A 249 0.53 11.41 -13.27
N ARG A 250 -0.14 12.56 -13.17
CA ARG A 250 -1.57 12.65 -12.87
C ARG A 250 -2.40 12.76 -14.13
N PHE A 251 -3.61 12.23 -14.07
CA PHE A 251 -4.60 12.26 -15.13
C PHE A 251 -5.98 12.56 -14.56
N ASN A 252 -6.82 13.24 -15.34
CA ASN A 252 -8.22 13.40 -15.00
C ASN A 252 -9.05 12.18 -15.45
N ALA A 253 -10.32 12.16 -15.09
CA ALA A 253 -11.26 11.10 -15.47
C ALA A 253 -11.40 10.84 -16.98
N GLN A 254 -11.07 11.83 -17.82
CA GLN A 254 -11.05 11.69 -19.28
C GLN A 254 -9.72 11.14 -19.83
N GLY A 255 -8.76 10.79 -18.96
CA GLY A 255 -7.44 10.30 -19.35
C GLY A 255 -6.50 11.41 -19.84
N LYS A 256 -6.82 12.68 -19.62
CA LYS A 256 -5.94 13.80 -19.96
C LYS A 256 -4.95 14.04 -18.83
N ARG A 257 -3.67 14.19 -19.17
CA ARG A 257 -2.61 14.57 -18.23
C ARG A 257 -2.95 15.87 -17.50
N VAL A 258 -2.77 15.86 -16.18
CA VAL A 258 -2.91 17.03 -15.31
C VAL A 258 -1.51 17.40 -14.80
N GLY A 259 -0.99 18.53 -15.26
CA GLY A 259 0.37 18.96 -14.94
C GLY A 259 1.46 18.12 -15.63
N PRO A 260 2.74 18.48 -15.39
CA PRO A 260 3.87 17.71 -15.89
C PRO A 260 4.04 16.39 -15.12
N GLU A 261 4.86 15.52 -15.67
CA GLU A 261 5.51 14.45 -14.91
C GLU A 261 6.42 15.06 -13.83
N PHE A 262 6.46 14.45 -12.65
CA PHE A 262 7.22 14.96 -11.50
C PHE A 262 7.88 13.84 -10.70
N GLN A 263 8.96 14.18 -10.01
CA GLN A 263 9.68 13.28 -9.09
C GLN A 263 8.95 13.24 -7.75
N VAL A 264 8.77 12.04 -7.20
CA VAL A 264 8.07 11.79 -5.93
C VAL A 264 9.04 11.87 -4.75
N ASN A 265 10.18 11.18 -4.85
CA ASN A 265 11.21 11.15 -3.81
C ASN A 265 12.02 12.46 -3.81
N THR A 266 12.48 12.86 -2.63
CA THR A 266 13.40 14.00 -2.47
C THR A 266 14.85 13.53 -2.38
N SER A 267 15.11 12.40 -1.71
CA SER A 267 16.43 11.77 -1.69
C SER A 267 16.77 11.20 -3.05
N ARG A 268 17.97 11.48 -3.55
CA ARG A 268 18.49 10.94 -4.82
C ARG A 268 19.62 9.95 -4.62
N ALA A 269 20.19 9.89 -3.42
CA ALA A 269 21.34 9.03 -3.18
C ALA A 269 20.91 7.57 -3.22
N GLY A 270 21.57 6.78 -4.05
CA GLY A 270 21.22 5.36 -4.21
C GLY A 270 19.86 5.17 -4.90
N SER A 271 19.39 3.93 -4.97
CA SER A 271 18.17 3.60 -5.70
C SER A 271 16.91 3.71 -4.83
N GLN A 272 15.86 4.30 -5.39
CA GLN A 272 14.49 4.25 -4.91
C GLN A 272 13.65 3.40 -5.87
N LEU A 273 12.96 2.39 -5.35
CA LEU A 273 12.29 1.36 -6.15
C LEU A 273 10.95 0.92 -5.55
N GLY A 274 10.10 0.33 -6.40
CA GLY A 274 8.91 -0.41 -5.99
C GLY A 274 7.90 0.46 -5.26
N SER A 275 7.39 1.50 -5.93
CA SER A 275 6.42 2.40 -5.34
C SER A 275 5.05 1.74 -5.20
N ALA A 276 4.33 2.06 -4.14
CA ALA A 276 2.89 1.85 -4.01
C ALA A 276 2.18 3.19 -3.78
N VAL A 277 0.93 3.32 -4.22
CA VAL A 277 0.19 4.59 -4.10
C VAL A 277 -1.26 4.31 -3.69
N SER A 278 -1.79 5.18 -2.82
CA SER A 278 -3.20 5.20 -2.45
C SER A 278 -3.74 6.62 -2.53
N MET A 279 -5.00 6.77 -2.90
CA MET A 279 -5.67 8.05 -3.14
C MET A 279 -7.01 8.09 -2.41
N ASP A 280 -7.31 9.21 -1.77
CA ASP A 280 -8.62 9.44 -1.14
C ASP A 280 -9.63 10.03 -2.13
N SER A 281 -10.90 10.11 -1.73
CA SER A 281 -11.98 10.64 -2.57
C SER A 281 -11.86 12.14 -2.87
N SER A 282 -10.97 12.87 -2.19
CA SER A 282 -10.65 14.27 -2.50
C SER A 282 -9.53 14.41 -3.55
N GLY A 283 -8.93 13.29 -3.96
CA GLY A 283 -7.82 13.22 -4.90
C GLY A 283 -6.45 13.44 -4.26
N GLN A 284 -6.37 13.59 -2.93
CA GLN A 284 -5.08 13.58 -2.23
C GLN A 284 -4.53 12.16 -2.24
N PHE A 285 -3.22 12.03 -2.36
CA PHE A 285 -2.59 10.72 -2.49
C PHE A 285 -1.29 10.62 -1.72
N VAL A 286 -0.94 9.40 -1.36
CA VAL A 286 0.30 9.08 -0.66
C VAL A 286 1.02 8.01 -1.45
N VAL A 287 2.30 8.26 -1.71
CA VAL A 287 3.18 7.31 -2.39
C VAL A 287 4.18 6.79 -1.38
N SER A 288 4.36 5.48 -1.29
CA SER A 288 5.41 4.82 -0.51
C SER A 288 6.38 4.08 -1.42
N TRP A 289 7.64 3.91 -1.02
CA TRP A 289 8.67 3.20 -1.80
C TRP A 289 9.79 2.65 -0.90
N SER A 290 10.61 1.76 -1.46
CA SER A 290 11.85 1.31 -0.82
C SER A 290 13.01 2.22 -1.25
N SER A 291 13.83 2.67 -0.32
CA SER A 291 14.97 3.56 -0.57
C SER A 291 16.26 2.97 0.00
N ARG A 292 17.31 2.88 -0.83
CA ARG A 292 18.59 2.31 -0.45
C ARG A 292 19.44 3.30 0.34
N ASP A 293 20.10 2.84 1.39
CA ASP A 293 21.08 3.59 2.20
C ASP A 293 20.56 4.84 2.95
N GLN A 294 19.29 5.23 2.75
CA GLN A 294 18.75 6.50 3.24
C GLN A 294 18.53 6.53 4.76
N ASP A 295 18.24 5.38 5.40
CA ASP A 295 18.08 5.29 6.86
C ASP A 295 19.39 4.94 7.60
N GLY A 296 20.51 4.84 6.87
CA GLY A 296 21.81 4.44 7.39
C GLY A 296 22.06 2.93 7.38
N SER A 297 21.16 2.12 6.84
CA SER A 297 21.35 0.68 6.59
C SER A 297 20.98 0.32 5.14
N ASP A 298 20.61 -0.94 4.84
CA ASP A 298 20.45 -1.40 3.45
C ASP A 298 19.28 -0.72 2.72
N TRP A 299 18.04 -1.06 3.09
CA TRP A 299 16.83 -0.50 2.48
C TRP A 299 15.90 -0.04 3.59
N GLY A 300 15.37 1.18 3.48
CA GLY A 300 14.30 1.69 4.32
C GLY A 300 13.02 1.92 3.52
N VAL A 301 11.88 2.00 4.21
CA VAL A 301 10.59 2.34 3.60
C VAL A 301 10.29 3.82 3.84
N TYR A 302 9.94 4.52 2.78
CA TYR A 302 9.67 5.96 2.80
C TYR A 302 8.31 6.24 2.17
N ALA A 303 7.76 7.42 2.47
CA ALA A 303 6.56 7.92 1.81
C ALA A 303 6.55 9.44 1.66
N GLN A 304 5.73 9.91 0.74
CA GLN A 304 5.43 11.34 0.54
C GLN A 304 3.93 11.51 0.31
N ARG A 305 3.36 12.49 1.00
CA ARG A 305 1.96 12.90 0.85
C ARG A 305 1.87 14.00 -0.19
N PHE A 306 0.78 14.02 -0.95
CA PHE A 306 0.51 15.01 -1.97
C PHE A 306 -0.94 15.49 -1.89
N ASP A 307 -1.14 16.77 -2.18
CA ASP A 307 -2.48 17.30 -2.40
C ASP A 307 -3.07 16.80 -3.73
N ALA A 308 -4.34 17.10 -3.97
CA ALA A 308 -5.02 16.78 -5.23
C ALA A 308 -4.48 17.53 -6.46
N ARG A 309 -3.46 18.38 -6.32
CA ARG A 309 -2.73 19.01 -7.44
C ARG A 309 -1.38 18.35 -7.69
N GLY A 310 -0.94 17.42 -6.83
CA GLY A 310 0.40 16.82 -6.88
C GLY A 310 1.46 17.68 -6.20
N THR A 311 1.06 18.63 -5.35
CA THR A 311 1.97 19.40 -4.50
C THR A 311 2.31 18.56 -3.26
N PRO A 312 3.60 18.38 -2.92
CA PRO A 312 3.99 17.71 -1.69
C PRO A 312 3.39 18.38 -0.44
N LEU A 313 2.79 17.58 0.43
CA LEU A 313 2.28 17.98 1.73
C LEU A 313 3.30 17.61 2.83
N GLY A 314 4.16 18.57 3.16
CA GLY A 314 5.27 18.35 4.09
C GLY A 314 6.47 17.69 3.41
N SER A 315 7.43 17.24 4.22
CA SER A 315 8.61 16.52 3.75
C SER A 315 8.33 15.03 3.60
N GLU A 316 9.27 14.36 2.93
CA GLU A 316 9.37 12.91 2.90
C GLU A 316 9.46 12.34 4.33
N LEU A 317 8.79 11.22 4.56
CA LEU A 317 8.73 10.55 5.86
C LEU A 317 9.34 9.15 5.78
N ARG A 318 10.16 8.78 6.77
CA ARG A 318 10.58 7.39 6.97
C ARG A 318 9.45 6.64 7.67
N VAL A 319 9.03 5.52 7.09
CA VAL A 319 7.91 4.71 7.58
C VAL A 319 8.35 3.76 8.68
N ASN A 320 9.47 3.06 8.47
CA ASN A 320 10.02 2.13 9.45
C ASN A 320 10.78 2.84 10.58
N THR A 321 10.63 2.32 11.79
CA THR A 321 11.46 2.70 12.95
C THR A 321 12.62 1.73 13.17
N TYR A 322 12.43 0.44 12.88
CA TYR A 322 13.49 -0.54 12.82
C TYR A 322 14.30 -0.39 11.53
N THR A 323 15.62 -0.19 11.65
CA THR A 323 16.51 0.15 10.54
C THR A 323 17.64 -0.86 10.35
N LYS A 324 17.60 -2.03 11.00
CA LYS A 324 18.67 -3.03 10.85
C LYS A 324 18.31 -3.94 9.68
N GLY A 325 19.19 -4.05 8.68
CA GLY A 325 18.93 -4.85 7.50
C GLY A 325 17.95 -4.17 6.54
N SER A 326 17.26 -4.95 5.71
CA SER A 326 16.37 -4.41 4.67
C SER A 326 14.91 -4.34 5.10
N GLN A 327 14.27 -3.19 4.87
CA GLN A 327 12.83 -2.96 4.91
C GLN A 327 12.34 -2.60 3.50
N GLN A 328 11.49 -3.44 2.91
CA GLN A 328 11.15 -3.38 1.47
C GLN A 328 9.71 -3.80 1.18
N PHE A 329 9.31 -3.65 -0.09
CA PHE A 329 8.00 -4.07 -0.63
C PHE A 329 6.82 -3.39 0.06
N PRO A 330 6.76 -2.05 0.10
CA PRO A 330 5.67 -1.37 0.76
C PRO A 330 4.35 -1.58 0.01
N ALA A 331 3.28 -1.79 0.77
CA ALA A 331 1.90 -1.72 0.33
C ALA A 331 1.15 -0.71 1.18
N ILE A 332 0.25 0.07 0.58
CA ILE A 332 -0.36 1.23 1.21
C ILE A 332 -1.86 1.26 0.98
N THR A 333 -2.61 1.72 1.99
CA THR A 333 -4.02 2.07 1.85
C THR A 333 -4.33 3.34 2.64
N THR A 334 -5.32 4.10 2.17
CA THR A 334 -5.82 5.33 2.81
C THR A 334 -7.25 5.08 3.29
N GLY A 335 -7.52 5.44 4.54
CA GLY A 335 -8.86 5.38 5.14
C GLY A 335 -9.66 6.66 4.90
N ARG A 336 -10.97 6.60 5.15
CA ARG A 336 -11.95 7.69 4.91
C ARG A 336 -11.60 9.05 5.55
N LEU A 337 -10.81 9.05 6.62
CA LEU A 337 -10.40 10.27 7.34
C LEU A 337 -8.98 10.71 6.98
N GLY A 338 -8.41 10.22 5.88
CA GLY A 338 -7.04 10.52 5.44
C GLY A 338 -5.95 9.75 6.20
N GLN A 339 -6.33 8.84 7.11
CA GLN A 339 -5.37 7.94 7.75
C GLN A 339 -4.69 7.05 6.73
N VAL A 340 -3.42 6.75 6.98
CA VAL A 340 -2.62 5.93 6.09
C VAL A 340 -2.17 4.69 6.85
N ILE A 341 -2.24 3.52 6.23
CA ILE A 341 -1.55 2.33 6.72
C ILE A 341 -0.58 1.88 5.65
N ILE A 342 0.67 1.67 6.05
CA ILE A 342 1.72 1.12 5.18
C ILE A 342 2.18 -0.18 5.81
N ALA A 343 2.14 -1.27 5.04
CA ALA A 343 2.71 -2.57 5.38
C ALA A 343 3.97 -2.81 4.55
N TRP A 344 4.98 -3.50 5.09
CA TRP A 344 6.24 -3.82 4.41
C TRP A 344 6.84 -5.12 4.93
N GLY A 345 7.80 -5.68 4.19
CA GLY A 345 8.65 -6.77 4.67
C GLY A 345 9.88 -6.22 5.40
N SER A 346 10.21 -6.77 6.56
CA SER A 346 11.30 -6.31 7.43
C SER A 346 12.24 -7.45 7.81
N HIS A 347 13.52 -7.32 7.45
CA HIS A 347 14.51 -8.38 7.66
C HIS A 347 14.96 -8.47 9.12
N GLY A 348 14.71 -9.62 9.75
CA GLY A 348 15.19 -10.00 11.07
C GLY A 348 14.52 -9.28 12.24
N GLN A 349 13.46 -8.51 11.99
CA GLN A 349 12.77 -7.75 13.04
C GLN A 349 11.92 -8.65 13.95
N ASP A 350 11.39 -9.76 13.42
CA ASP A 350 10.66 -10.78 14.19
C ASP A 350 11.56 -11.94 14.66
N GLY A 351 12.88 -11.82 14.46
CA GLY A 351 13.89 -12.74 14.96
C GLY A 351 14.39 -13.80 13.96
N ASP A 352 13.80 -13.87 12.76
CA ASP A 352 14.23 -14.74 11.66
C ASP A 352 13.89 -14.09 10.30
N GLY A 353 14.53 -14.53 9.21
CA GLY A 353 14.30 -14.09 7.82
C GLY A 353 13.65 -12.71 7.61
N MET A 354 12.54 -12.66 6.86
CA MET A 354 11.72 -11.46 6.65
C MET A 354 10.36 -11.63 7.33
N GLY A 355 9.96 -10.67 8.16
CA GLY A 355 8.61 -10.58 8.71
C GLY A 355 7.77 -9.49 8.02
N ILE A 356 6.44 -9.53 8.16
CA ILE A 356 5.56 -8.46 7.68
C ILE A 356 5.26 -7.50 8.83
N PHE A 357 5.50 -6.22 8.62
CA PHE A 357 5.26 -5.15 9.59
C PHE A 357 4.38 -4.07 8.99
N ALA A 358 3.75 -3.28 9.84
CA ALA A 358 2.94 -2.15 9.41
C ALA A 358 3.01 -0.98 10.39
N GLN A 359 2.75 0.22 9.88
CA GLN A 359 2.64 1.46 10.64
C GLN A 359 1.45 2.26 10.15
N ARG A 360 0.80 2.93 11.10
CA ARG A 360 -0.31 3.84 10.85
C ARG A 360 0.16 5.28 10.94
N PHE A 361 -0.45 6.12 10.13
CA PHE A 361 -0.27 7.56 10.18
C PHE A 361 -1.63 8.25 10.22
N ASP A 362 -1.70 9.38 10.91
CA ASP A 362 -2.83 10.29 10.82
C ASP A 362 -2.87 10.98 9.44
N ALA A 363 -3.91 11.77 9.21
CA ALA A 363 -4.06 12.53 7.97
C ALA A 363 -2.96 13.56 7.74
N ALA A 364 -2.19 13.94 8.76
CA ALA A 364 -1.04 14.85 8.66
C ALA A 364 0.29 14.10 8.43
N GLY A 365 0.30 12.77 8.47
CA GLY A 365 1.51 11.96 8.35
C GLY A 365 2.25 11.72 9.67
N SER A 366 1.63 12.04 10.82
CA SER A 366 2.19 11.70 12.13
C SER A 366 1.91 10.23 12.45
N PRO A 367 2.88 9.47 12.98
CA PRO A 367 2.67 8.07 13.33
C PRO A 367 1.62 7.92 14.45
N LEU A 368 0.72 6.95 14.29
CA LEU A 368 -0.33 6.61 15.25
C LEU A 368 0.06 5.36 16.04
N GLY A 369 0.96 5.55 17.01
CA GLY A 369 1.57 4.48 17.80
C GLY A 369 2.86 3.95 17.18
N ASP A 370 3.33 2.81 17.68
CA ASP A 370 4.51 2.13 17.18
C ASP A 370 4.17 1.26 15.95
N GLU A 371 5.18 0.94 15.16
CA GLU A 371 5.05 -0.11 14.15
C GLU A 371 4.74 -1.45 14.82
N PHE A 372 3.97 -2.30 14.13
CA PHE A 372 3.53 -3.58 14.65
C PHE A 372 3.75 -4.69 13.63
N GLN A 373 4.15 -5.86 14.11
CA GLN A 373 4.22 -7.07 13.29
C GLN A 373 2.81 -7.47 12.84
N VAL A 374 2.66 -7.96 11.61
CA VAL A 374 1.43 -8.43 10.98
C VAL A 374 1.36 -9.96 10.98
N ASN A 375 2.43 -10.65 10.57
CA ASN A 375 2.50 -12.12 10.65
C ASN A 375 2.62 -12.60 12.12
N ARG A 376 2.24 -13.85 12.37
CA ARG A 376 2.54 -14.61 13.59
C ARG A 376 3.54 -15.72 13.34
N PHE A 377 3.47 -16.36 12.17
CA PHE A 377 4.49 -17.30 11.74
C PHE A 377 5.73 -16.52 11.31
N ALA A 378 6.83 -16.68 12.05
CA ALA A 378 8.07 -15.92 11.88
C ALA A 378 9.21 -16.74 11.28
N ALA A 379 9.05 -18.05 11.06
CA ALA A 379 10.14 -18.85 10.51
C ALA A 379 10.33 -18.54 9.02
N ARG A 380 11.59 -18.41 8.58
CA ARG A 380 11.97 -18.14 7.18
C ARG A 380 11.41 -16.81 6.66
N GLU A 381 10.92 -16.80 5.42
CA GLU A 381 10.60 -15.59 4.67
C GLU A 381 9.09 -15.35 4.56
N GLN A 382 8.63 -14.19 5.03
CA GLN A 382 7.34 -13.60 4.75
C GLN A 382 7.55 -12.30 3.97
N THR A 383 7.05 -12.24 2.73
CA THR A 383 7.39 -11.14 1.80
C THR A 383 6.20 -10.73 0.94
N TYR A 384 6.36 -9.61 0.21
CA TYR A 384 5.35 -9.05 -0.72
C TYR A 384 3.97 -8.88 -0.09
N PRO A 385 3.84 -8.05 0.96
CA PRO A 385 2.53 -7.76 1.51
C PRO A 385 1.66 -6.98 0.52
N THR A 386 0.35 -7.18 0.61
CA THR A 386 -0.69 -6.38 -0.03
C THR A 386 -1.70 -5.97 1.05
N ILE A 387 -2.33 -4.81 0.90
CA ILE A 387 -3.30 -4.28 1.88
C ILE A 387 -4.52 -3.69 1.16
N ALA A 388 -5.71 -4.02 1.66
CA ALA A 388 -6.97 -3.44 1.19
C ALA A 388 -7.85 -3.10 2.39
N MET A 389 -8.52 -1.94 2.33
CA MET A 389 -9.35 -1.40 3.41
C MET A 389 -10.69 -0.90 2.88
N ASN A 390 -11.75 -1.09 3.65
CA ASN A 390 -13.06 -0.49 3.36
C ASN A 390 -13.28 0.83 4.11
N ASN A 391 -14.36 1.53 3.76
CA ASN A 391 -14.72 2.82 4.34
C ASN A 391 -15.04 2.80 5.86
N LYS A 392 -15.15 1.61 6.46
CA LYS A 392 -15.39 1.39 7.90
C LYS A 392 -14.11 1.08 8.67
N GLY A 393 -12.96 1.07 8.00
CA GLY A 393 -11.66 0.79 8.62
C GLY A 393 -11.39 -0.70 8.88
N HIS A 394 -12.20 -1.61 8.31
CA HIS A 394 -11.81 -3.02 8.22
C HIS A 394 -10.77 -3.15 7.10
N PHE A 395 -9.67 -3.83 7.38
CA PHE A 395 -8.66 -4.09 6.37
C PHE A 395 -8.07 -5.50 6.48
N VAL A 396 -7.61 -6.00 5.35
CA VAL A 396 -6.87 -7.26 5.25
C VAL A 396 -5.45 -6.96 4.78
N VAL A 397 -4.48 -7.62 5.39
CA VAL A 397 -3.12 -7.70 4.85
C VAL A 397 -2.90 -9.15 4.42
N ALA A 398 -2.44 -9.36 3.20
CA ALA A 398 -2.06 -10.68 2.68
C ALA A 398 -0.59 -10.67 2.23
N TRP A 399 0.09 -11.81 2.29
CA TRP A 399 1.51 -11.95 1.94
C TRP A 399 1.81 -13.39 1.51
N ARG A 400 2.99 -13.61 0.92
CA ARG A 400 3.51 -14.96 0.71
C ARG A 400 4.39 -15.38 1.89
N SER A 401 4.27 -16.63 2.34
CA SER A 401 4.99 -17.17 3.50
C SER A 401 5.68 -18.49 3.14
N GLN A 402 6.97 -18.60 3.44
CA GLN A 402 7.78 -19.78 3.09
C GLN A 402 7.65 -20.90 4.13
N GLY A 403 7.18 -22.07 3.71
CA GLY A 403 7.15 -23.30 4.50
C GLY A 403 6.05 -23.37 5.55
N GLN A 404 5.19 -22.37 5.64
CA GLN A 404 4.11 -22.31 6.63
C GLN A 404 3.01 -23.36 6.37
N ASP A 405 2.78 -23.71 5.12
CA ASP A 405 1.84 -24.76 4.68
C ASP A 405 2.51 -26.14 4.51
N GLY A 406 3.78 -26.28 4.92
CA GLY A 406 4.57 -27.49 4.78
C GLY A 406 5.26 -27.67 3.42
N SER A 407 5.19 -26.69 2.52
CA SER A 407 5.74 -26.74 1.17
C SER A 407 6.67 -25.55 0.85
N GLY A 408 6.61 -25.01 -0.36
CA GLY A 408 7.29 -23.78 -0.79
C GLY A 408 6.66 -22.54 -0.18
N PHE A 409 6.30 -21.56 -1.01
CA PHE A 409 5.53 -20.40 -0.56
C PHE A 409 4.02 -20.67 -0.61
N GLY A 410 3.30 -20.36 0.46
CA GLY A 410 1.84 -20.27 0.47
C GLY A 410 1.36 -18.82 0.65
N ILE A 411 0.08 -18.56 0.41
CA ILE A 411 -0.54 -17.23 0.61
C ILE A 411 -1.27 -17.20 1.96
N PHE A 412 -0.96 -16.22 2.78
CA PHE A 412 -1.52 -16.04 4.11
C PHE A 412 -2.07 -14.64 4.27
N ALA A 413 -3.01 -14.48 5.20
CA ALA A 413 -3.62 -13.20 5.48
C ALA A 413 -3.99 -13.03 6.95
N GLN A 414 -4.12 -11.76 7.36
CA GLN A 414 -4.65 -11.35 8.64
C GLN A 414 -5.60 -10.17 8.45
N ARG A 415 -6.74 -10.22 9.13
CA ARG A 415 -7.70 -9.12 9.17
C ARG A 415 -7.49 -8.24 10.39
N PHE A 416 -7.84 -6.97 10.23
CA PHE A 416 -7.71 -5.93 11.23
C PHE A 416 -8.89 -4.96 11.17
N GLN A 417 -9.12 -4.26 12.29
CA GLN A 417 -10.04 -3.15 12.42
C GLN A 417 -9.28 -1.92 12.93
N LEU A 418 -9.46 -0.78 12.26
CA LEU A 418 -9.09 0.50 12.83
C LEU A 418 -10.04 0.84 13.99
N PRO A 419 -9.51 1.36 15.11
CA PRO A 419 -10.36 1.76 16.24
C PRO A 419 -11.39 2.81 15.82
N ASP A 420 -12.61 2.68 16.34
CA ASP A 420 -13.69 3.64 16.08
C ASP A 420 -13.31 5.03 16.61
N LEU A 421 -13.00 5.96 15.70
CA LEU A 421 -12.64 7.32 16.05
C LEU A 421 -13.85 8.18 16.47
N GLY A 422 -15.07 7.64 16.37
CA GLY A 422 -16.31 8.30 16.76
C GLY A 422 -16.41 8.64 18.25
N ALA A 423 -15.69 7.92 19.13
CA ALA A 423 -15.73 8.19 20.56
C ALA A 423 -14.71 9.25 21.01
N GLY A 424 -13.53 9.31 20.39
CA GLY A 424 -12.45 10.24 20.79
C GLY A 424 -12.72 11.69 20.39
N ALA A 425 -13.29 11.92 19.20
CA ALA A 425 -13.63 13.27 18.74
C ALA A 425 -14.82 13.86 19.51
N ALA A 426 -15.79 13.02 19.91
CA ALA A 426 -16.94 13.46 20.71
C ALA A 426 -16.54 13.84 22.14
N LYS A 427 -15.54 13.14 22.73
CA LYS A 427 -15.04 13.41 24.08
C LYS A 427 -14.21 14.70 24.14
N MET A 428 -13.41 14.99 23.11
CA MET A 428 -12.71 16.28 23.00
C MET A 428 -13.66 17.48 22.82
N ALA A 429 -14.80 17.29 22.16
CA ALA A 429 -15.80 18.35 21.98
C ALA A 429 -16.61 18.65 23.27
N THR A 430 -16.87 17.64 24.10
CA THR A 430 -17.60 17.81 25.38
C THR A 430 -16.71 18.31 26.53
N GLU A 431 -15.42 17.95 26.56
CA GLU A 431 -14.49 18.47 27.58
C GLU A 431 -14.03 19.91 27.26
N GLY A 432 -13.91 20.27 25.98
CA GLY A 432 -13.62 21.64 25.54
C GLY A 432 -14.73 22.65 25.86
N THR A 433 -15.97 22.20 26.07
CA THR A 433 -17.11 23.07 26.41
C THR A 433 -17.41 23.16 27.91
N GLN A 434 -16.85 22.28 28.75
CA GLN A 434 -16.94 22.41 30.22
C GLN A 434 -15.84 23.30 30.83
N SER A 435 -14.71 23.49 30.14
CA SER A 435 -13.61 24.34 30.62
C SER A 435 -13.84 25.85 30.46
N LEU A 436 -14.91 26.27 29.76
CA LEU A 436 -15.25 27.68 29.53
C LEU A 436 -16.41 28.19 30.40
N LYS A 437 -16.82 27.45 31.44
CA LYS A 437 -17.97 27.81 32.28
C LYS A 437 -17.74 27.82 33.81
N ASN A 438 -16.51 27.80 34.31
CA ASN A 438 -16.22 28.03 35.73
C ASN A 438 -15.14 29.08 35.93
#